data_AF-A0A946WSU2-F1
#
_entry.id   AF-A0A946WSU2-F1
#
_cell.length_a   1.000
_cell.length_b   1.000
_cell.length_c   1.000
_cell.angle_alpha   90.00
_cell.angle_beta   90.00
_cell.angle_gamma   90.00
#
_symmetry.space_group_name_H-M   'P 1'
#
loop_
_entity.id
_entity.type
_entity.pdbx_description
1 polymer ?
#
loop_
_entity_poly.entity_id
_entity_poly.type
_entity_poly.pdbx_seq_one_letter_code
_entity_poly.pdbx_strand_id
1 'polypeptide(L)'
;MLRVISIVFILALFSFSNLYSQQVEEIEWIPVEPVEGDDVIVAVHGMFRDATWSNRDIQGRSEGNNLTLTFASVSEGWGGQIMNPFTVSHNWGALDAGEYTLRVQQTVGFINDNGMLDIRDVLVYESEITVTGEDPDEFVIALEEGWNMSSSPIAPEDDDIRVVFSELVDGGSLIIAKNGQGQFYVTEQNFNNIPEWDAHQGYLIKVIEDDELLISGEILPEDDNIELTAGWSMIAYLPEAEISAPVAFENITDNLILAKDGVGQFYSPEHNFSNIGDLSQGNGYLVKLEEADDLIWNQR
;
A
#
# COMPACT_ATOMS: atom_id res chain seq x y z
N MET A 1 3.81 -1.91 9.66
CA MET A 1 3.41 -1.57 11.04
C MET A 1 2.04 -0.94 10.93
N LEU A 2 0.96 -1.57 11.44
CA LEU A 2 -0.41 -1.07 11.27
C LEU A 2 -0.50 0.37 11.81
N ARG A 3 -0.78 1.32 10.94
CA ARG A 3 -1.02 2.72 11.30
C ARG A 3 -2.45 2.80 11.84
N VAL A 4 -2.59 3.40 13.03
CA VAL A 4 -3.90 3.56 13.68
C VAL A 4 -4.45 4.92 13.32
N ILE A 5 -5.61 4.93 12.66
CA ILE A 5 -6.28 6.16 12.26
C ILE A 5 -7.56 6.34 13.07
N SER A 6 -7.71 7.55 13.62
CA SER A 6 -8.90 7.95 14.35
C SER A 6 -9.72 8.92 13.51
N ILE A 7 -10.89 8.47 13.04
CA ILE A 7 -11.89 9.33 12.43
C ILE A 7 -12.66 9.99 13.57
N VAL A 8 -12.45 11.30 13.72
CA VAL A 8 -13.00 12.06 14.84
C VAL A 8 -14.23 12.85 14.40
N PHE A 9 -15.32 12.64 15.12
CA PHE A 9 -16.52 13.46 15.09
C PHE A 9 -16.60 14.26 16.39
N ILE A 10 -16.82 15.57 16.27
CA ILE A 10 -17.20 16.41 17.41
C ILE A 10 -18.70 16.65 17.33
N LEU A 11 -19.48 16.05 18.22
CA LEU A 11 -20.89 16.34 18.43
C LEU A 11 -21.04 17.41 19.53
N ALA A 12 -21.24 18.68 19.13
CA ALA A 12 -21.61 19.73 20.06
C ALA A 12 -23.10 19.61 20.44
N LEU A 13 -23.40 19.07 21.62
CA LEU A 13 -24.77 18.95 22.14
C LEU A 13 -25.06 20.14 23.08
N PHE A 14 -25.87 21.10 22.62
CA PHE A 14 -26.41 22.16 23.46
C PHE A 14 -27.95 22.08 23.49
N SER A 15 -28.55 22.21 24.68
CA SER A 15 -30.01 22.21 24.86
C SER A 15 -30.53 23.65 24.94
N PHE A 16 -31.60 24.00 24.21
CA PHE A 16 -32.36 25.24 24.48
C PHE A 16 -33.84 25.04 24.82
N SER A 17 -34.26 25.83 25.81
CA SER A 17 -35.61 26.18 26.31
C SER A 17 -36.51 25.13 26.97
N ASN A 18 -36.41 23.84 26.66
CA ASN A 18 -37.10 22.79 27.43
C ASN A 18 -36.07 21.75 27.89
N LEU A 19 -36.16 21.34 29.16
CA LEU A 19 -35.19 20.54 29.93
C LEU A 19 -34.75 19.18 29.31
N TYR A 20 -35.17 18.85 28.08
CA TYR A 20 -35.07 17.51 27.51
C TYR A 20 -34.78 17.42 25.99
N SER A 21 -34.60 18.53 25.27
CA SER A 21 -34.23 18.48 23.84
C SER A 21 -32.73 18.76 23.67
N GLN A 22 -31.98 17.80 23.12
CA GLN A 22 -30.62 18.02 22.65
C GLN A 22 -30.68 18.27 21.13
N GLN A 23 -30.01 19.32 20.66
CA GLN A 23 -29.73 19.47 19.23
C GLN A 23 -28.23 19.36 19.01
N VAL A 24 -27.87 18.69 17.93
CA VAL A 24 -26.51 18.69 17.40
C VAL A 24 -26.30 20.03 16.71
N GLU A 25 -25.46 20.90 17.26
CA GLU A 25 -25.21 22.23 16.67
C GLU A 25 -24.17 22.19 15.55
N GLU A 26 -23.13 21.37 15.71
CA GLU A 26 -22.01 21.30 14.79
C GLU A 26 -21.38 19.91 14.83
N ILE A 27 -21.07 19.39 13.65
CA ILE A 27 -20.28 18.17 13.46
C ILE A 27 -19.02 18.59 12.72
N GLU A 28 -17.93 18.76 13.46
CA GLU A 28 -16.62 18.91 12.84
C GLU A 28 -16.06 17.52 12.55
N TRP A 29 -15.79 17.30 11.26
CA TRP A 29 -15.02 16.17 10.77
C TRP A 29 -13.57 16.60 10.69
N ILE A 30 -12.69 15.89 11.39
CA ILE A 30 -11.24 16.11 11.30
C ILE A 30 -10.67 14.93 10.51
N PRO A 31 -10.53 15.03 9.18
CA PRO A 31 -10.02 13.92 8.42
C PRO A 31 -8.54 13.71 8.65
N VAL A 32 -8.20 12.47 8.96
CA VAL A 32 -7.08 11.82 8.32
C VAL A 32 -7.73 10.80 7.38
N GLU A 33 -7.54 10.96 6.07
CA GLU A 33 -8.06 9.99 5.10
C GLU A 33 -7.39 8.64 5.35
N PRO A 34 -8.16 7.57 5.63
CA PRO A 34 -7.60 6.25 5.84
C PRO A 34 -7.12 5.66 4.51
N VAL A 35 -5.96 5.01 4.55
CA VAL A 35 -5.50 4.12 3.48
C VAL A 35 -5.82 2.68 3.82
N GLU A 36 -5.84 1.83 2.82
CA GLU A 36 -6.01 0.39 2.98
C GLU A 36 -5.05 -0.17 4.04
N GLY A 37 -5.57 -1.05 4.91
CA GLY A 37 -4.78 -1.63 5.99
C GLY A 37 -4.65 -0.77 7.26
N ASP A 38 -5.07 0.51 7.24
CA ASP A 38 -5.13 1.32 8.47
C ASP A 38 -6.12 0.74 9.48
N ASP A 39 -5.74 0.66 10.75
CA ASP A 39 -6.64 0.25 11.84
C ASP A 39 -7.60 1.41 12.17
N VAL A 40 -8.85 1.32 11.71
CA VAL A 40 -9.83 2.42 11.74
C VAL A 40 -10.61 2.45 13.04
N ILE A 41 -10.42 3.53 13.81
CA ILE A 41 -11.21 3.85 14.99
C ILE A 41 -12.14 5.01 14.68
N VAL A 42 -13.46 4.85 14.89
CA VAL A 42 -14.37 6.00 14.91
C VAL A 42 -14.56 6.46 16.35
N ALA A 43 -14.34 7.75 16.57
CA ALA A 43 -14.51 8.40 17.86
C ALA A 43 -15.51 9.56 17.77
N VAL A 44 -16.49 9.53 18.66
CA VAL A 44 -17.51 10.56 18.86
C VAL A 44 -17.20 11.30 20.15
N HIS A 45 -16.86 12.58 20.03
CA HIS A 45 -16.65 13.48 21.16
C HIS A 45 -17.90 14.33 21.37
N GLY A 46 -18.22 14.67 22.60
CA GLY A 46 -19.28 15.62 22.87
C GLY A 46 -19.24 16.14 24.28
N MET A 47 -20.27 16.92 24.64
CA MET A 47 -20.44 17.40 26.01
C MET A 47 -21.87 17.17 26.49
N PHE A 48 -21.99 16.64 27.71
CA PHE A 48 -23.23 16.66 28.46
C PHE A 48 -23.37 17.95 29.25
N ARG A 49 -24.60 18.32 29.60
CA ARG A 49 -24.91 19.51 30.39
C ARG A 49 -24.55 19.38 31.87
N ASP A 50 -24.53 18.14 32.36
CA ASP A 50 -24.31 17.83 33.76
C ASP A 50 -23.64 16.46 33.93
N ALA A 51 -23.12 16.19 35.13
CA ALA A 51 -22.38 14.98 35.45
C ALA A 51 -23.25 13.73 35.67
N THR A 52 -24.59 13.83 35.59
CA THR A 52 -25.51 12.68 35.75
C THR A 52 -25.69 11.88 34.46
N TRP A 53 -25.19 12.40 33.34
CA TRP A 53 -25.21 11.72 32.05
C TRP A 53 -24.03 10.77 31.91
N SER A 54 -24.32 9.58 31.37
CA SER A 54 -23.31 8.60 31.00
C SER A 54 -23.66 7.92 29.67
N ASN A 55 -22.63 7.51 28.93
CA ASN A 55 -22.80 6.66 27.76
C ASN A 55 -22.80 5.18 28.15
N ARG A 56 -23.67 4.39 27.53
CA ARG A 56 -23.86 2.95 27.74
C ARG A 56 -24.08 2.26 26.41
N ASP A 57 -24.00 0.94 26.44
CA ASP A 57 -24.34 0.06 25.31
C ASP A 57 -23.63 0.44 24.01
N ILE A 58 -22.35 0.79 24.12
CA ILE A 58 -21.50 1.15 22.98
C ILE A 58 -21.24 -0.12 22.16
N GLN A 59 -21.75 -0.15 20.94
CA GLN A 59 -21.62 -1.27 20.03
C GLN A 59 -21.29 -0.74 18.64
N GLY A 60 -20.31 -1.35 17.98
CA GLY A 60 -20.10 -1.19 16.54
C GLY A 60 -20.48 -2.47 15.81
N ARG A 61 -21.03 -2.30 14.62
CA ARG A 61 -21.39 -3.39 13.70
C ARG A 61 -20.93 -3.02 12.30
N SER A 62 -20.34 -3.98 11.59
CA SER A 62 -20.08 -3.88 10.15
C SER A 62 -21.00 -4.85 9.40
N GLU A 63 -21.56 -4.40 8.28
CA GLU A 63 -22.32 -5.26 7.35
C GLU A 63 -22.07 -4.77 5.91
N GLY A 64 -21.21 -5.49 5.19
CA GLY A 64 -20.61 -4.99 3.96
C GLY A 64 -19.88 -3.68 4.23
N ASN A 65 -20.09 -2.69 3.37
CA ASN A 65 -19.47 -1.37 3.48
C ASN A 65 -20.20 -0.43 4.45
N ASN A 66 -21.14 -0.93 5.26
CA ASN A 66 -21.84 -0.13 6.27
C ASN A 66 -21.21 -0.34 7.65
N LEU A 67 -20.73 0.74 8.25
CA LEU A 67 -20.20 0.78 9.61
C LEU A 67 -21.25 1.48 10.48
N THR A 68 -21.81 0.79 11.48
CA THR A 68 -22.83 1.35 12.37
C THR A 68 -22.33 1.40 13.81
N LEU A 69 -22.22 2.61 14.38
CA LEU A 69 -21.94 2.86 15.79
C LEU A 69 -23.23 3.17 16.53
N THR A 70 -23.60 2.37 17.52
CA THR A 70 -24.73 2.65 18.40
C THR A 70 -24.28 2.87 19.83
N PHE A 71 -24.83 3.86 20.50
CA PHE A 71 -24.67 4.04 21.95
C PHE A 71 -25.89 4.75 22.56
N ALA A 72 -26.09 4.57 23.86
CA ALA A 72 -27.13 5.24 24.61
C ALA A 72 -26.54 6.29 25.56
N SER A 73 -27.02 7.52 25.51
CA SER A 73 -26.71 8.56 26.48
C SER A 73 -27.88 8.69 27.45
N VAL A 74 -27.61 8.42 28.73
CA VAL A 74 -28.66 8.28 29.74
C VAL A 74 -28.37 9.19 30.93
N SER A 75 -29.38 9.98 31.33
CA SER A 75 -29.37 10.72 32.60
C SER A 75 -29.93 9.89 33.74
N GLU A 76 -29.23 9.88 34.88
CA GLU A 76 -29.66 9.20 36.12
C GLU A 76 -30.27 10.16 37.16
N GLY A 77 -30.52 11.43 36.82
CA GLY A 77 -31.15 12.35 37.75
C GLY A 77 -31.04 13.82 37.37
N TRP A 78 -31.35 14.67 38.34
CA TRP A 78 -31.31 16.12 38.17
C TRP A 78 -29.92 16.65 38.53
N GLY A 79 -29.07 16.87 37.52
CA GLY A 79 -27.74 17.45 37.70
C GLY A 79 -27.72 18.99 37.66
N GLY A 80 -26.66 19.58 38.22
CA GLY A 80 -26.36 21.02 38.10
C GLY A 80 -25.78 21.39 36.72
N GLN A 81 -25.62 22.68 36.39
CA GLN A 81 -25.14 23.12 35.08
C GLN A 81 -23.61 23.03 34.92
N ILE A 82 -23.04 21.83 35.00
CA ILE A 82 -21.61 21.59 34.77
C ILE A 82 -21.44 20.82 33.48
N MET A 83 -20.90 21.46 32.45
CA MET A 83 -20.59 20.78 31.19
C MET A 83 -19.60 19.64 31.45
N ASN A 84 -19.95 18.42 31.04
CA ASN A 84 -19.13 17.22 31.22
C ASN A 84 -18.79 16.61 29.86
N PRO A 85 -17.52 16.65 29.43
CA PRO A 85 -17.13 16.08 28.14
C PRO A 85 -17.25 14.55 28.15
N PHE A 86 -17.48 13.96 26.98
CA PHE A 86 -17.45 12.52 26.78
C PHE A 86 -16.77 12.17 25.46
N THR A 87 -16.26 10.94 25.41
CA THR A 87 -15.79 10.30 24.19
C THR A 87 -16.37 8.89 24.14
N VAL A 88 -16.94 8.52 22.99
CA VAL A 88 -17.33 7.15 22.64
C VAL A 88 -16.49 6.76 21.44
N SER A 89 -15.81 5.62 21.50
CA SER A 89 -15.08 5.12 20.34
C SER A 89 -15.33 3.64 20.13
N HIS A 90 -15.15 3.21 18.89
CA HIS A 90 -15.16 1.81 18.51
C HIS A 90 -14.08 1.58 17.45
N ASN A 91 -13.39 0.45 17.56
CA ASN A 91 -12.40 0.03 16.57
C ASN A 91 -13.05 -0.95 15.59
N TRP A 92 -13.07 -0.63 14.29
CA TRP A 92 -13.55 -1.52 13.24
C TRP A 92 -12.46 -2.43 12.66
N GLY A 93 -11.19 -2.18 12.95
CA GLY A 93 -10.08 -2.92 12.37
C GLY A 93 -9.54 -2.28 11.09
N ALA A 94 -8.67 -3.04 10.42
CA ALA A 94 -8.24 -2.77 9.05
C ALA A 94 -9.43 -2.86 8.09
N LEU A 95 -9.56 -1.86 7.22
CA LEU A 95 -10.54 -1.82 6.15
C LEU A 95 -9.81 -1.93 4.80
N ASP A 96 -10.43 -2.63 3.85
CA ASP A 96 -9.97 -2.70 2.46
C ASP A 96 -10.27 -1.36 1.75
N ALA A 97 -9.55 -1.06 0.66
CA ALA A 97 -9.83 0.12 -0.16
C ALA A 97 -11.29 0.14 -0.65
N GLY A 98 -11.95 1.30 -0.53
CA GLY A 98 -13.31 1.48 -1.00
C GLY A 98 -14.12 2.55 -0.28
N GLU A 99 -15.38 2.66 -0.70
CA GLU A 99 -16.34 3.60 -0.13
C GLU A 99 -17.15 2.92 0.98
N TYR A 100 -17.18 3.54 2.15
CA TYR A 100 -17.91 3.09 3.33
C TYR A 100 -18.96 4.11 3.75
N THR A 101 -20.11 3.63 4.21
CA THR A 101 -21.12 4.45 4.86
C THR A 101 -21.01 4.27 6.36
N LEU A 102 -20.61 5.32 7.06
CA LEU A 102 -20.65 5.38 8.51
C LEU A 102 -22.00 5.92 8.98
N ARG A 103 -22.64 5.17 9.87
CA ARG A 103 -23.83 5.57 10.59
C ARG A 103 -23.58 5.60 12.08
N VAL A 104 -23.75 6.76 12.70
CA VAL A 104 -23.71 6.92 14.15
C VAL A 104 -25.13 7.13 14.66
N GLN A 105 -25.60 6.24 15.53
CA GLN A 105 -26.92 6.33 16.16
C GLN A 105 -26.79 6.45 17.68
N GLN A 106 -27.19 7.59 18.20
CA GLN A 106 -27.24 7.88 19.63
C GLN A 106 -28.70 7.84 20.11
N THR A 107 -28.97 6.98 21.10
CA THR A 107 -30.27 6.98 21.79
C THR A 107 -30.16 7.83 23.05
N VAL A 108 -31.03 8.83 23.20
CA VAL A 108 -31.01 9.77 24.32
C VAL A 108 -32.22 9.52 25.20
N GLY A 109 -32.01 9.36 26.51
CA GLY A 109 -33.11 9.10 27.44
C GLY A 109 -32.74 9.29 28.91
N PHE A 110 -33.65 8.89 29.78
CA PHE A 110 -33.44 8.86 31.22
C PHE A 110 -33.98 7.58 31.84
N ILE A 111 -33.44 7.21 33.00
CA ILE A 111 -33.98 6.10 33.78
C ILE A 111 -35.17 6.60 34.59
N ASN A 112 -36.34 5.99 34.39
CA ASN A 112 -37.55 6.29 35.16
C ASN A 112 -37.53 5.62 36.55
N ASP A 113 -38.51 5.94 37.40
CA ASP A 113 -38.61 5.41 38.78
C ASP A 113 -38.68 3.87 38.85
N ASN A 114 -39.05 3.20 37.75
CA ASN A 114 -39.09 1.74 37.64
C ASN A 114 -37.76 1.13 37.16
N GLY A 115 -36.72 1.94 36.96
CA GLY A 115 -35.42 1.49 36.45
C GLY A 115 -35.38 1.22 34.94
N MET A 116 -36.41 1.65 34.19
CA MET A 116 -36.47 1.47 32.74
C MET A 116 -35.99 2.73 32.00
N LEU A 117 -35.36 2.54 30.84
CA LEU A 117 -34.97 3.63 29.94
C LEU A 117 -36.19 4.19 29.21
N ASP A 118 -36.55 5.43 29.53
CA ASP A 118 -37.51 6.22 28.76
C ASP A 118 -36.75 6.98 27.65
N ILE A 119 -36.93 6.52 26.41
CA ILE A 119 -36.31 7.14 25.23
C ILE A 119 -36.98 8.50 24.97
N ARG A 120 -36.15 9.53 24.80
CA ARG A 120 -36.57 10.88 24.46
C ARG A 120 -36.29 11.23 23.02
N ASP A 121 -35.14 10.81 22.53
CA ASP A 121 -34.71 11.11 21.17
C ASP A 121 -33.79 10.01 20.63
N VAL A 122 -33.70 9.93 19.31
CA VAL A 122 -32.74 9.10 18.59
C VAL A 122 -32.09 9.97 17.54
N LEU A 123 -30.83 10.33 17.78
CA LEU A 123 -30.02 11.10 16.86
C LEU A 123 -29.32 10.13 15.92
N VAL A 124 -29.44 10.36 14.62
CA VAL A 124 -28.77 9.58 13.58
C VAL A 124 -27.94 10.53 12.74
N TYR A 125 -26.67 10.18 12.58
CA TYR A 125 -25.74 10.84 11.68
C TYR A 125 -25.21 9.82 10.68
N GLU A 126 -25.13 10.22 9.42
CA GLU A 126 -24.58 9.42 8.33
C GLU A 126 -23.51 10.24 7.60
N SER A 127 -22.40 9.60 7.29
CA SER A 127 -21.29 10.15 6.51
C SER A 127 -20.72 9.07 5.61
N GLU A 128 -20.17 9.48 4.48
CA GLU A 128 -19.33 8.63 3.65
C GLU A 128 -17.88 8.71 4.18
N ILE A 129 -17.16 7.61 4.08
CA ILE A 129 -15.73 7.49 4.37
C ILE A 129 -15.13 6.80 3.15
N THR A 130 -14.16 7.44 2.52
CA THR A 130 -13.35 6.83 1.47
C THR A 130 -12.08 6.29 2.11
N VAL A 131 -11.84 4.99 1.96
CA VAL A 131 -10.54 4.37 2.23
C VAL A 131 -9.83 4.28 0.89
N THR A 132 -8.77 5.07 0.71
CA THR A 132 -7.98 4.99 -0.53
C THR A 132 -7.09 3.74 -0.51
N GLY A 133 -6.71 3.23 -1.68
CA GLY A 133 -5.62 2.25 -1.73
C GLY A 133 -4.34 2.85 -1.13
N GLU A 134 -3.36 2.00 -0.81
CA GLU A 134 -2.00 2.51 -0.62
C GLU A 134 -1.55 3.19 -1.93
N ASP A 135 -0.82 4.30 -1.82
CA ASP A 135 -0.15 4.86 -2.98
C ASP A 135 0.84 3.80 -3.49
N PRO A 136 0.88 3.51 -4.80
CA PRO A 136 1.81 2.52 -5.32
C PRO A 136 3.25 2.93 -5.02
N ASP A 137 4.09 1.95 -4.72
CA ASP A 137 5.52 2.17 -4.63
C ASP A 137 6.05 2.58 -6.01
N GLU A 138 6.99 3.53 -6.03
CA GLU A 138 7.61 4.04 -7.25
C GLU A 138 9.09 3.72 -7.28
N PHE A 139 9.59 3.29 -8.43
CA PHE A 139 11.01 3.11 -8.69
C PHE A 139 11.42 3.75 -10.01
N VAL A 140 12.50 4.53 -9.98
CA VAL A 140 13.04 5.23 -11.14
C VAL A 140 14.32 4.54 -11.60
N ILE A 141 14.31 4.04 -12.83
CA ILE A 141 15.49 3.51 -13.50
C ILE A 141 16.12 4.62 -14.33
N ALA A 142 17.32 5.07 -13.94
CA ALA A 142 18.12 5.95 -14.79
C ALA A 142 18.68 5.16 -15.98
N LEU A 143 18.45 5.65 -17.20
CA LEU A 143 18.91 5.05 -18.45
C LEU A 143 19.93 5.99 -19.11
N GLU A 144 21.11 5.47 -19.42
CA GLU A 144 22.13 6.21 -20.18
C GLU A 144 21.95 6.01 -21.69
N GLU A 145 22.40 6.98 -22.50
CA GLU A 145 22.41 6.85 -23.96
C GLU A 145 23.03 5.51 -24.40
N GLY A 146 22.27 4.74 -25.20
CA GLY A 146 22.71 3.43 -25.67
C GLY A 146 22.04 2.29 -24.92
N TRP A 147 22.80 1.22 -24.65
CA TRP A 147 22.26 -0.02 -24.09
C TRP A 147 22.37 -0.03 -22.56
N ASN A 148 21.26 -0.30 -21.91
CA ASN A 148 21.13 -0.49 -20.47
C ASN A 148 20.62 -1.91 -20.20
N MET A 149 21.23 -2.61 -19.24
CA MET A 149 20.71 -3.87 -18.71
C MET A 149 20.05 -3.56 -17.37
N SER A 150 18.73 -3.45 -17.38
CA SER A 150 18.00 -2.88 -16.25
C SER A 150 16.90 -3.81 -15.76
N SER A 151 16.50 -3.64 -14.51
CA SER A 151 15.37 -4.31 -13.90
C SER A 151 14.73 -3.41 -12.85
N SER A 152 13.54 -3.78 -12.38
CA SER A 152 12.84 -3.06 -11.33
C SER A 152 12.46 -4.02 -10.21
N PRO A 153 12.55 -3.62 -8.93
CA PRO A 153 11.96 -4.36 -7.82
C PRO A 153 10.44 -4.21 -7.77
N ILE A 154 9.86 -3.32 -8.57
CA ILE A 154 8.42 -3.04 -8.61
C ILE A 154 7.74 -3.91 -9.66
N ALA A 155 6.72 -4.63 -9.24
CA ALA A 155 5.71 -5.23 -10.12
C ALA A 155 4.67 -4.15 -10.50
N PRO A 156 4.60 -3.71 -11.77
CA PRO A 156 3.69 -2.63 -12.18
C PRO A 156 2.21 -3.01 -11.97
N GLU A 157 1.35 -2.03 -11.68
CA GLU A 157 -0.11 -2.26 -11.63
C GLU A 157 -0.70 -2.71 -12.97
N ASP A 158 -0.18 -2.14 -14.07
CA ASP A 158 -0.45 -2.56 -15.45
C ASP A 158 0.87 -3.02 -16.08
N ASP A 159 0.98 -4.33 -16.22
CA ASP A 159 2.19 -5.00 -16.67
C ASP A 159 2.34 -5.02 -18.20
N ASP A 160 1.39 -4.52 -19.01
CA ASP A 160 1.59 -4.45 -20.47
C ASP A 160 2.85 -3.63 -20.76
N ILE A 161 3.80 -4.23 -21.46
CA ILE A 161 5.09 -3.61 -21.73
C ILE A 161 4.96 -2.28 -22.49
N ARG A 162 3.86 -2.07 -23.22
CA ARG A 162 3.56 -0.80 -23.91
C ARG A 162 3.14 0.28 -22.93
N VAL A 163 2.48 -0.07 -21.84
CA VAL A 163 2.11 0.85 -20.77
C VAL A 163 3.36 1.21 -19.97
N VAL A 164 4.15 0.21 -19.57
CA VAL A 164 5.42 0.42 -18.84
C VAL A 164 6.36 1.35 -19.63
N PHE A 165 6.55 1.13 -20.93
CA PHE A 165 7.42 1.98 -21.75
C PHE A 165 6.73 3.21 -22.37
N SER A 166 5.48 3.50 -22.03
CA SER A 166 4.70 4.55 -22.71
C SER A 166 5.40 5.90 -22.68
N GLU A 167 5.95 6.31 -21.54
CA GLU A 167 6.64 7.59 -21.39
C GLU A 167 7.88 7.70 -22.28
N LEU A 168 8.71 6.66 -22.34
CA LEU A 168 9.89 6.63 -23.22
C LEU A 168 9.49 6.62 -24.71
N VAL A 169 8.37 5.97 -25.06
CA VAL A 169 7.86 5.93 -26.44
C VAL A 169 7.29 7.28 -26.86
N ASP A 170 6.46 7.89 -26.01
CA ASP A 170 5.83 9.19 -26.26
C ASP A 170 6.87 10.32 -26.25
N GLY A 171 7.87 10.22 -25.38
CA GLY A 171 9.06 11.09 -25.35
C GLY A 171 9.98 10.87 -26.55
N GLY A 172 9.88 9.72 -27.23
CA GLY A 172 10.68 9.37 -28.40
C GLY A 172 12.10 8.92 -28.08
N SER A 173 12.39 8.56 -26.83
CA SER A 173 13.71 8.13 -26.38
C SER A 173 13.97 6.64 -26.61
N LEU A 174 12.94 5.79 -26.51
CA LEU A 174 13.07 4.34 -26.69
C LEU A 174 13.34 3.96 -28.15
N ILE A 175 14.45 3.23 -28.39
CA ILE A 175 14.77 2.60 -29.68
C ILE A 175 14.28 1.16 -29.71
N ILE A 176 14.73 0.35 -28.74
CA ILE A 176 14.40 -1.07 -28.66
C ILE A 176 14.53 -1.60 -27.23
N ALA A 177 13.58 -2.41 -26.77
CA ALA A 177 13.69 -3.21 -25.55
C ALA A 177 13.69 -4.72 -25.90
N LYS A 178 14.37 -5.54 -25.09
CA LYS A 178 14.39 -7.01 -25.22
C LYS A 178 14.34 -7.71 -23.87
N ASN A 179 13.63 -8.82 -23.80
CA ASN A 179 13.61 -9.69 -22.62
C ASN A 179 14.51 -10.93 -22.76
N GLY A 180 14.60 -11.76 -21.70
CA GLY A 180 15.47 -12.95 -21.64
C GLY A 180 15.18 -13.99 -22.71
N GLN A 181 13.94 -14.04 -23.20
CA GLN A 181 13.47 -14.97 -24.22
C GLN A 181 13.76 -14.49 -25.66
N GLY A 182 14.31 -13.28 -25.82
CA GLY A 182 14.59 -12.68 -27.12
C GLY A 182 13.37 -12.06 -27.81
N GLN A 183 12.25 -11.91 -27.11
CA GLN A 183 11.16 -11.03 -27.54
C GLN A 183 11.64 -9.58 -27.46
N PHE A 184 11.06 -8.72 -28.28
CA PHE A 184 11.50 -7.34 -28.39
C PHE A 184 10.37 -6.37 -28.74
N TYR A 185 10.53 -5.14 -28.25
CA TYR A 185 9.74 -3.98 -28.65
C TYR A 185 10.66 -3.02 -29.40
N VAL A 186 10.40 -2.78 -30.68
CA VAL A 186 11.10 -1.76 -31.50
C VAL A 186 10.10 -0.67 -31.95
N THR A 187 10.39 0.57 -31.58
CA THR A 187 9.49 1.71 -31.79
C THR A 187 9.39 2.14 -33.25
N GLU A 188 10.52 2.19 -33.97
CA GLU A 188 10.58 2.60 -35.39
C GLU A 188 9.68 1.74 -36.31
N GLN A 189 9.54 0.45 -35.99
CA GLN A 189 8.72 -0.49 -36.78
C GLN A 189 7.31 -0.67 -36.19
N ASN A 190 7.01 -0.01 -35.07
CA ASN A 190 5.81 -0.23 -34.27
C ASN A 190 5.52 -1.72 -34.03
N PHE A 191 6.58 -2.47 -33.70
CA PHE A 191 6.51 -3.91 -33.47
C PHE A 191 6.85 -4.21 -32.02
N ASN A 192 5.94 -4.90 -31.34
CA ASN A 192 6.18 -5.43 -30.00
C ASN A 192 5.62 -6.86 -29.91
N ASN A 193 6.44 -7.78 -29.41
CA ASN A 193 6.02 -9.13 -29.04
C ASN A 193 6.46 -9.54 -27.62
N ILE A 194 6.93 -8.59 -26.79
CA ILE A 194 6.99 -8.77 -25.34
C ILE A 194 5.56 -8.58 -24.82
N PRO A 195 4.97 -9.56 -24.10
CA PRO A 195 3.61 -9.43 -23.59
C PRO A 195 3.57 -8.44 -22.42
N GLU A 196 4.29 -8.77 -21.35
CA GLU A 196 4.23 -8.11 -20.06
C GLU A 196 5.63 -7.84 -19.48
N TRP A 197 5.69 -6.89 -18.56
CA TRP A 197 6.82 -6.68 -17.66
C TRP A 197 6.77 -7.70 -16.52
N ASP A 198 7.85 -8.44 -16.33
CA ASP A 198 8.01 -9.39 -15.23
C ASP A 198 9.12 -8.87 -14.32
N ALA A 199 8.78 -8.55 -13.08
CA ALA A 199 9.71 -8.00 -12.10
C ALA A 199 10.80 -8.99 -11.65
N HIS A 200 10.71 -10.27 -12.02
CA HIS A 200 11.78 -11.26 -11.76
C HIS A 200 12.85 -11.29 -12.87
N GLN A 201 12.63 -10.62 -14.01
CA GLN A 201 13.56 -10.63 -15.13
C GLN A 201 14.24 -9.28 -15.41
N GLY A 202 15.41 -9.35 -16.04
CA GLY A 202 16.11 -8.18 -16.58
C GLY A 202 15.72 -7.89 -18.04
N TYR A 203 15.84 -6.62 -18.43
CA TYR A 203 15.56 -6.13 -19.76
C TYR A 203 16.78 -5.41 -20.35
N LEU A 204 17.05 -5.69 -21.63
CA LEU A 204 17.98 -4.89 -22.43
C LEU A 204 17.21 -3.74 -23.07
N ILE A 205 17.42 -2.53 -22.58
CA ILE A 205 16.73 -1.32 -23.02
C ILE A 205 17.72 -0.44 -23.77
N LYS A 206 17.36 -0.02 -24.97
CA LYS A 206 18.16 0.91 -25.76
C LYS A 206 17.45 2.24 -25.93
N VAL A 207 18.08 3.31 -25.45
CA VAL A 207 17.60 4.69 -25.60
C VAL A 207 18.53 5.51 -26.49
N ILE A 208 18.01 6.58 -27.08
CA ILE A 208 18.76 7.48 -27.98
C ILE A 208 19.46 8.64 -27.26
N GLU A 209 19.07 8.91 -26.02
CA GLU A 209 19.66 9.90 -25.11
C GLU A 209 19.41 9.45 -23.66
N ASP A 210 20.07 10.08 -22.69
CA ASP A 210 19.83 9.82 -21.28
C ASP A 210 18.36 10.13 -20.92
N ASP A 211 17.70 9.21 -20.22
CA ASP A 211 16.29 9.32 -19.84
C ASP A 211 16.01 8.52 -18.55
N GLU A 212 14.79 8.60 -18.05
CA GLU A 212 14.35 7.87 -16.86
C GLU A 212 13.12 7.04 -17.17
N LEU A 213 13.08 5.81 -16.65
CA LEU A 213 11.88 4.97 -16.66
C LEU A 213 11.30 4.89 -15.26
N LEU A 214 10.14 5.52 -15.06
CA LEU A 214 9.36 5.41 -13.83
C LEU A 214 8.45 4.18 -13.90
N ILE A 215 8.48 3.37 -12.85
CA ILE A 215 7.57 2.23 -12.67
C ILE A 215 6.88 2.38 -11.32
N SER A 216 5.54 2.27 -11.33
CA SER A 216 4.69 2.34 -10.15
C SER A 216 3.92 1.03 -9.95
N GLY A 217 3.88 0.52 -8.72
CA GLY A 217 3.12 -0.69 -8.37
C GLY A 217 3.50 -1.28 -7.02
N GLU A 218 3.52 -2.61 -6.92
CA GLU A 218 3.87 -3.32 -5.68
C GLU A 218 5.37 -3.63 -5.64
N ILE A 219 6.06 -3.25 -4.57
CA ILE A 219 7.45 -3.68 -4.37
C ILE A 219 7.52 -5.17 -4.01
N LEU A 220 8.35 -5.92 -4.74
CA LEU A 220 8.58 -7.33 -4.43
C LEU A 220 9.45 -7.49 -3.18
N PRO A 221 9.23 -8.55 -2.38
CA PRO A 221 10.13 -8.90 -1.29
C PRO A 221 11.57 -9.09 -1.79
N GLU A 222 12.56 -8.62 -1.02
CA GLU A 222 13.97 -8.73 -1.41
C GLU A 222 14.46 -10.19 -1.53
N ASP A 223 13.80 -11.12 -0.85
CA ASP A 223 14.06 -12.57 -0.86
C ASP A 223 13.06 -13.37 -1.70
N ASP A 224 12.33 -12.70 -2.60
CA ASP A 224 11.39 -13.39 -3.49
C ASP A 224 12.11 -14.35 -4.44
N ASN A 225 11.47 -15.48 -4.74
CA ASN A 225 12.09 -16.58 -5.44
C ASN A 225 12.09 -16.36 -6.95
N ILE A 226 13.26 -16.35 -7.58
CA ILE A 226 13.42 -16.30 -9.03
C ILE A 226 13.71 -17.71 -9.55
N GLU A 227 12.72 -18.32 -10.22
CA GLU A 227 12.87 -19.63 -10.85
C GLU A 227 13.79 -19.55 -12.09
N LEU A 228 14.89 -20.30 -12.11
CA LEU A 228 15.86 -20.30 -13.19
C LEU A 228 15.89 -21.63 -13.95
N THR A 229 15.95 -21.54 -15.27
CA THR A 229 16.14 -22.70 -16.14
C THR A 229 17.62 -22.94 -16.43
N ALA A 230 17.97 -24.19 -16.78
CA ALA A 230 19.28 -24.51 -17.34
C ALA A 230 19.56 -23.65 -18.59
N GLY A 231 20.80 -23.15 -18.71
CA GLY A 231 21.16 -22.18 -19.75
C GLY A 231 21.11 -20.74 -19.26
N TRP A 232 20.83 -19.80 -20.17
CA TRP A 232 20.89 -18.36 -19.89
C TRP A 232 19.54 -17.81 -19.43
N SER A 233 19.55 -17.00 -18.38
CA SER A 233 18.44 -16.16 -17.93
C SER A 233 18.91 -14.72 -17.76
N MET A 234 18.03 -13.76 -18.04
CA MET A 234 18.19 -12.36 -17.62
C MET A 234 17.33 -12.15 -16.39
N ILE A 235 17.95 -11.79 -15.27
CA ILE A 235 17.30 -11.73 -13.96
C ILE A 235 17.29 -10.31 -13.42
N ALA A 236 16.29 -10.00 -12.60
CA ALA A 236 16.21 -8.76 -11.85
C ALA A 236 16.99 -8.84 -10.54
N TYR A 237 17.52 -7.71 -10.06
CA TYR A 237 18.03 -7.59 -8.70
C TYR A 237 17.01 -6.88 -7.80
N LEU A 238 16.52 -7.60 -6.79
CA LEU A 238 15.47 -7.15 -5.88
C LEU A 238 15.97 -6.40 -4.63
N PRO A 239 17.09 -6.80 -3.98
CA PRO A 239 17.52 -6.17 -2.73
C PRO A 239 17.78 -4.67 -2.86
N GLU A 240 17.50 -3.91 -1.80
CA GLU A 240 17.84 -2.47 -1.74
C GLU A 240 19.34 -2.30 -1.49
N ALA A 241 19.93 -3.16 -0.66
CA ALA A 241 21.35 -3.11 -0.35
C ALA A 241 22.21 -3.61 -1.52
N GLU A 242 23.38 -2.98 -1.71
CA GLU A 242 24.38 -3.49 -2.65
C GLU A 242 25.07 -4.74 -2.09
N ILE A 243 25.14 -5.83 -2.87
CA ILE A 243 25.68 -7.13 -2.43
C ILE A 243 26.69 -7.65 -3.44
N SER A 244 27.88 -8.03 -2.99
CA SER A 244 28.91 -8.60 -3.87
C SER A 244 28.43 -9.86 -4.60
N ALA A 245 28.75 -9.99 -5.89
CA ALA A 245 28.28 -11.12 -6.70
C ALA A 245 28.52 -12.52 -6.07
N PRO A 246 29.69 -12.82 -5.46
CA PRO A 246 29.91 -14.13 -4.82
C PRO A 246 28.97 -14.42 -3.65
N VAL A 247 28.55 -13.40 -2.89
CA VAL A 247 27.60 -13.54 -1.78
C VAL A 247 26.18 -13.64 -2.31
N ALA A 248 25.81 -12.76 -3.24
CA ALA A 248 24.46 -12.68 -3.79
C ALA A 248 24.03 -13.99 -4.47
N PHE A 249 24.97 -14.67 -5.16
CA PHE A 249 24.73 -15.94 -5.87
C PHE A 249 25.14 -17.19 -5.09
N GLU A 250 25.40 -17.09 -3.79
CA GLU A 250 25.90 -18.22 -3.00
C GLU A 250 24.94 -19.42 -3.03
N ASN A 251 23.62 -19.18 -2.98
CA ASN A 251 22.63 -20.26 -2.93
C ASN A 251 22.56 -21.11 -4.22
N ILE A 252 22.89 -20.53 -5.37
CA ILE A 252 22.93 -21.22 -6.68
C ILE A 252 24.35 -21.55 -7.15
N THR A 253 25.37 -21.36 -6.30
CA THR A 253 26.78 -21.45 -6.71
C THR A 253 27.16 -22.82 -7.28
N ASP A 254 26.53 -23.90 -6.81
CA ASP A 254 26.78 -25.26 -7.33
C ASP A 254 26.33 -25.45 -8.78
N ASN A 255 25.31 -24.70 -9.22
CA ASN A 255 24.75 -24.77 -10.58
C ASN A 255 25.14 -23.57 -11.45
N LEU A 256 25.68 -22.50 -10.88
CA LEU A 256 26.06 -21.28 -11.59
C LEU A 256 27.37 -21.46 -12.37
N ILE A 257 27.27 -21.38 -13.70
CA ILE A 257 28.43 -21.38 -14.60
C ILE A 257 29.05 -19.99 -14.67
N LEU A 258 28.22 -18.97 -14.88
CA LEU A 258 28.66 -17.60 -15.14
C LEU A 258 27.55 -16.59 -14.87
N ALA A 259 27.85 -15.51 -14.16
CA ALA A 259 27.02 -14.31 -14.08
C ALA A 259 27.71 -13.13 -14.77
N LYS A 260 26.93 -12.20 -15.33
CA LYS A 260 27.42 -11.00 -16.04
C LYS A 260 26.54 -9.78 -15.79
N ASP A 261 27.18 -8.62 -15.76
CA ASP A 261 26.48 -7.32 -15.81
C ASP A 261 26.24 -6.83 -17.25
N GLY A 262 25.61 -5.66 -17.38
CA GLY A 262 25.33 -5.02 -18.67
C GLY A 262 26.56 -4.59 -19.48
N VAL A 263 27.71 -4.36 -18.83
CA VAL A 263 28.96 -3.93 -19.48
C VAL A 263 29.91 -5.11 -19.79
N GLY A 264 29.55 -6.32 -19.37
CA GLY A 264 30.26 -7.56 -19.65
C GLY A 264 31.32 -7.94 -18.61
N GLN A 265 31.35 -7.30 -17.43
CA GLN A 265 32.05 -7.85 -16.28
C GLN A 265 31.33 -9.13 -15.84
N PHE A 266 32.05 -10.04 -15.19
CA PHE A 266 31.55 -11.38 -14.92
C PHE A 266 32.03 -11.96 -13.59
N TYR A 267 31.23 -12.89 -13.08
CA TYR A 267 31.56 -13.76 -11.97
C TYR A 267 31.54 -15.21 -12.45
N SER A 268 32.63 -15.93 -12.21
CA SER A 268 32.78 -17.35 -12.49
C SER A 268 33.16 -18.09 -11.19
N PRO A 269 32.22 -18.85 -10.60
CA PRO A 269 32.48 -19.62 -9.38
C PRO A 269 33.60 -20.65 -9.55
N GLU A 270 33.61 -21.39 -10.68
CA GLU A 270 34.63 -22.42 -10.98
C GLU A 270 36.06 -21.86 -10.91
N HIS A 271 36.25 -20.62 -11.36
CA HIS A 271 37.54 -19.96 -11.38
C HIS A 271 37.79 -19.08 -10.15
N ASN A 272 36.83 -19.03 -9.22
CA ASN A 272 36.85 -18.14 -8.05
C ASN A 272 37.24 -16.70 -8.42
N PHE A 273 36.63 -16.19 -9.48
CA PHE A 273 36.93 -14.88 -10.05
C PHE A 273 35.66 -14.07 -10.24
N SER A 274 35.64 -12.85 -9.70
CA SER A 274 34.63 -11.84 -9.99
C SER A 274 35.30 -10.51 -10.30
N ASN A 275 34.80 -9.82 -11.33
CA ASN A 275 35.10 -8.42 -11.56
C ASN A 275 33.86 -7.55 -11.74
N ILE A 276 32.65 -8.06 -11.43
CA ILE A 276 31.39 -7.30 -11.42
C ILE A 276 31.38 -6.27 -10.28
N GLY A 277 31.97 -6.62 -9.14
CA GLY A 277 31.84 -5.83 -7.91
C GLY A 277 30.54 -6.18 -7.18
N ASP A 278 29.85 -5.13 -6.70
CA ASP A 278 28.58 -5.24 -5.99
C ASP A 278 27.42 -5.12 -6.97
N LEU A 279 26.41 -5.98 -6.78
CA LEU A 279 25.16 -5.93 -7.50
C LEU A 279 24.27 -4.86 -6.87
N SER A 280 23.45 -4.18 -7.67
CA SER A 280 22.63 -3.07 -7.19
C SER A 280 21.29 -2.98 -7.91
N GLN A 281 20.30 -2.47 -7.18
CA GLN A 281 18.93 -2.29 -7.66
C GLN A 281 18.88 -1.38 -8.89
N GLY A 282 17.94 -1.62 -9.80
CA GLY A 282 17.88 -0.97 -11.11
C GLY A 282 18.68 -1.66 -12.21
N ASN A 283 19.60 -2.56 -11.86
CA ASN A 283 20.40 -3.33 -12.82
C ASN A 283 19.89 -4.77 -12.98
N GLY A 284 19.83 -5.21 -14.24
CA GLY A 284 19.62 -6.62 -14.58
C GLY A 284 20.94 -7.38 -14.72
N TYR A 285 20.90 -8.70 -14.56
CA TYR A 285 22.07 -9.56 -14.69
C TYR A 285 21.81 -10.76 -15.60
N LEU A 286 22.81 -11.15 -16.37
CA LEU A 286 22.78 -12.36 -17.18
C LEU A 286 23.42 -13.50 -16.39
N VAL A 287 22.63 -14.52 -16.05
CA VAL A 287 23.12 -15.71 -15.35
C VAL A 287 23.03 -16.92 -16.26
N LYS A 288 24.00 -17.83 -16.14
CA LYS A 288 24.03 -19.10 -16.85
C LYS A 288 24.14 -20.25 -15.88
N LEU A 289 23.18 -21.15 -15.89
CA LEU A 289 23.16 -22.34 -15.05
C LEU A 289 23.40 -23.62 -15.84
N GLU A 290 23.96 -24.63 -15.19
CA GLU A 290 24.11 -26.00 -15.73
C GLU A 290 22.78 -26.75 -15.70
N GLU A 291 22.06 -26.68 -14.57
CA GLU A 291 20.74 -27.27 -14.35
C GLU A 291 19.77 -26.20 -13.80
N ALA A 292 18.45 -26.45 -13.86
CA ALA A 292 17.47 -25.54 -13.28
C ALA A 292 17.63 -25.43 -11.77
N ASP A 293 17.44 -24.23 -11.21
CA ASP A 293 17.60 -23.93 -9.80
C ASP A 293 16.77 -22.70 -9.41
N ASP A 294 16.66 -22.44 -8.11
CA ASP A 294 15.88 -21.35 -7.52
C ASP A 294 16.83 -20.31 -6.91
N LEU A 295 16.78 -19.07 -7.41
CA LEU A 295 17.57 -17.96 -6.86
C LEU A 295 16.76 -17.22 -5.80
N ILE A 296 17.32 -17.17 -4.59
CA ILE A 296 16.84 -16.32 -3.49
C ILE A 296 18.03 -15.46 -3.08
N TRP A 297 17.85 -14.14 -3.07
CA TRP A 297 18.96 -13.21 -2.80
C TRP A 297 19.46 -13.32 -1.35
N ASN A 298 20.72 -13.72 -1.19
CA ASN A 298 21.35 -13.80 0.13
C ASN A 298 21.82 -12.42 0.61
N GLN A 299 21.35 -11.99 1.78
CA GLN A 299 21.68 -10.67 2.35
C GLN A 299 22.85 -10.67 3.35
N ARG A 300 23.49 -11.82 3.64
CA ARG A 300 24.55 -11.93 4.66
C ARG A 300 25.54 -13.05 4.40
#